data_AF-A0A924V939-F1
#
_entry.id   AF-A0A924V939-F1
#
_cell.length_a   1.000
_cell.length_b   1.000
_cell.length_c   1.000
_cell.angle_alpha   90.00
_cell.angle_beta   90.00
_cell.angle_gamma   90.00
#
_symmetry.space_group_name_H-M   'P 1'
#
loop_
_entity.id
_entity.type
_entity.pdbx_description
1 polymer ?
#
loop_
_entity_poly.entity_id
_entity_poly.type
_entity_poly.pdbx_seq_one_letter_code
_entity_poly.pdbx_strand_id
1 'polypeptide(L)'
;MKKLKAAHYMAAVFIAGLIALVYLSDGQSKESDPKIKLTYFKSNTELAESIYGVLKQDFMNQRKHFWFGIEPGIPGQLEIYRLLQKHIESENGPFEMIYVDRELKLLPEEKSLFGTPTVREIKEDWSGVVKDLQANADKKILVITAAIYSTNLIGENPISKMKKSNAIDPVTLSMGYFASNTEEENKNIFRCATDDREGVSGWGCVVVNKARGHRRKIDITKINPPSSLITGLMDKTGDKDYMILVR
;
A
#
# COMPACT_ATOMS: atom_id res chain seq x y z
N MET A 1 -12.45 54.86 9.22
CA MET A 1 -12.92 53.82 8.26
C MET A 1 -11.82 53.18 7.39
N LYS A 2 -10.80 53.89 6.88
CA LYS A 2 -9.78 53.29 5.99
C LYS A 2 -8.91 52.19 6.64
N LYS A 3 -8.50 52.34 7.90
CA LYS A 3 -7.70 51.35 8.64
C LYS A 3 -8.44 50.03 8.90
N LEU A 4 -9.76 50.09 9.15
CA LEU A 4 -10.59 48.90 9.33
C LEU A 4 -10.62 48.06 8.05
N LYS A 5 -10.79 48.70 6.88
CA LYS A 5 -10.78 48.00 5.58
C LYS A 5 -9.44 47.32 5.30
N ALA A 6 -8.32 48.00 5.58
CA ALA A 6 -6.98 47.41 5.39
C ALA A 6 -6.74 46.18 6.30
N ALA A 7 -7.21 46.21 7.54
CA ALA A 7 -7.11 45.08 8.46
C ALA A 7 -7.95 43.88 7.98
N HIS A 8 -9.13 44.10 7.41
CA HIS A 8 -9.96 43.02 6.85
C HIS A 8 -9.34 42.41 5.59
N TYR A 9 -8.73 43.24 4.73
CA TYR A 9 -7.98 42.73 3.56
C TYR A 9 -6.76 41.91 3.97
N MET A 10 -5.99 42.36 4.97
CA MET A 10 -4.86 41.57 5.48
C MET A 10 -5.30 40.25 6.11
N ALA A 11 -6.40 40.24 6.88
CA ALA A 11 -6.96 39.02 7.43
C ALA A 11 -7.42 38.04 6.34
N ALA A 12 -8.08 38.54 5.29
CA ALA A 12 -8.53 37.71 4.17
C ALA A 12 -7.35 37.10 3.39
N VAL A 13 -6.29 37.87 3.13
CA VAL A 13 -5.07 37.37 2.47
C VAL A 13 -4.35 36.35 3.34
N PHE A 14 -4.31 36.55 4.65
CA PHE A 14 -3.70 35.61 5.59
C PHE A 14 -4.47 34.28 5.66
N ILE A 15 -5.82 34.34 5.68
CA ILE A 15 -6.68 33.16 5.65
C ILE A 15 -6.53 32.42 4.31
N ALA A 16 -6.54 33.13 3.18
CA ALA A 16 -6.32 32.53 1.87
C ALA A 16 -4.93 31.89 1.76
N GLY A 17 -3.91 32.53 2.35
CA GLY A 17 -2.55 32.00 2.45
C GLY A 17 -2.48 30.73 3.31
N LEU A 18 -3.18 30.69 4.45
CA LEU A 18 -3.30 29.49 5.29
C LEU A 18 -4.04 28.36 4.58
N ILE A 19 -5.15 28.65 3.90
CA ILE A 19 -5.91 27.65 3.11
C ILE A 19 -5.03 27.10 1.99
N ALA A 20 -4.32 27.97 1.27
CA ALA A 20 -3.38 27.55 0.23
C ALA A 20 -2.24 26.72 0.82
N LEU A 21 -1.70 27.08 1.98
CA LEU A 21 -0.62 26.35 2.64
C LEU A 21 -1.09 24.96 3.09
N VAL A 22 -2.28 24.85 3.69
CA VAL A 22 -2.90 23.58 4.09
C VAL A 22 -3.19 22.72 2.86
N TYR A 23 -3.75 23.29 1.80
CA TYR A 23 -4.06 22.59 0.55
C TYR A 23 -2.78 22.10 -0.15
N LEU A 24 -1.71 22.91 -0.16
CA LEU A 24 -0.42 22.51 -0.72
C LEU A 24 0.32 21.52 0.19
N SER A 25 0.13 21.55 1.51
CA SER A 25 0.72 20.60 2.45
C SER A 25 0.03 19.24 2.44
N ASP A 26 -1.29 19.18 2.23
CA ASP A 26 -2.01 17.90 2.08
C ASP A 26 -1.55 17.13 0.82
N GLY A 27 -1.00 17.85 -0.18
CA GLY A 27 -0.36 17.27 -1.36
C GLY A 27 1.11 16.91 -1.19
N GLN A 28 1.76 17.29 -0.07
CA GLN A 28 3.10 16.82 0.26
C GLN A 28 2.96 15.50 1.03
N SER A 29 3.61 14.47 0.51
CA SER A 29 3.59 13.08 1.00
C SER A 29 3.30 12.99 2.49
N LYS A 30 2.15 12.39 2.87
CA LYS A 30 1.89 11.97 4.25
C LYS A 30 3.17 11.37 4.81
N GLU A 31 3.65 11.91 5.92
CA GLU A 31 4.93 11.53 6.52
C GLU A 31 4.90 10.02 6.78
N SER A 32 5.82 9.29 6.13
CA SER A 32 5.93 7.83 6.25
C SER A 32 7.08 7.47 7.19
N ASP A 33 6.81 6.62 8.17
CA ASP A 33 7.79 6.20 9.18
C ASP A 33 8.51 4.92 8.71
N PRO A 34 9.82 4.96 8.39
CA PRO A 34 10.53 3.81 7.85
C PRO A 34 10.67 2.68 8.87
N LYS A 35 10.04 1.53 8.60
CA LYS A 35 10.13 0.31 9.42
C LYS A 35 11.20 -0.66 8.93
N ILE A 36 11.36 -0.77 7.61
CA ILE A 36 12.46 -1.49 6.97
C ILE A 36 13.13 -0.49 6.04
N LYS A 37 14.34 -0.06 6.42
CA LYS A 37 15.17 0.80 5.55
C LYS A 37 15.57 0.02 4.29
N LEU A 38 15.90 0.75 3.22
CA LEU A 38 16.41 0.17 1.97
C LEU A 38 17.48 -0.89 2.24
N THR A 39 17.16 -2.14 1.92
CA THR A 39 17.97 -3.33 2.22
C THR A 39 17.94 -4.30 1.04
N TYR A 40 18.93 -5.19 0.99
CA TYR A 40 19.05 -6.26 0.01
C TYR A 40 18.73 -7.61 0.66
N PHE A 41 17.82 -8.35 0.07
CA PHE A 41 17.37 -9.66 0.53
C PHE A 41 17.84 -10.74 -0.45
N LYS A 42 18.20 -11.90 0.08
CA LYS A 42 18.63 -13.05 -0.73
C LYS A 42 17.45 -13.78 -1.37
N SER A 43 16.24 -13.59 -0.86
CA SER A 43 15.03 -14.26 -1.34
C SER A 43 13.75 -13.54 -0.92
N ASN A 44 12.64 -13.88 -1.58
CA ASN A 44 11.29 -13.44 -1.18
C ASN A 44 10.94 -13.90 0.24
N THR A 45 11.47 -15.05 0.68
CA THR A 45 11.32 -15.56 2.06
C THR A 45 11.94 -14.61 3.07
N GLU A 46 13.19 -14.20 2.89
CA GLU A 46 13.89 -13.31 3.82
C GLU A 46 13.19 -11.93 3.93
N LEU A 47 12.67 -11.43 2.80
CA LEU A 47 11.88 -10.20 2.77
C LEU A 47 10.54 -10.38 3.51
N ALA A 48 9.81 -11.46 3.25
CA ALA A 48 8.53 -11.74 3.92
C ALA A 48 8.71 -11.94 5.44
N GLU A 49 9.75 -12.63 5.88
CA GLU A 49 10.11 -12.78 7.29
C GLU A 49 10.41 -11.43 7.94
N SER A 50 11.13 -10.56 7.24
CA SER A 50 11.46 -9.21 7.74
C SER A 50 10.21 -8.34 7.89
N ILE A 51 9.32 -8.35 6.89
CA ILE A 51 8.02 -7.66 6.95
C ILE A 51 7.18 -8.22 8.09
N TYR A 52 7.09 -9.54 8.20
CA TYR A 52 6.34 -10.21 9.26
C TYR A 52 6.87 -9.87 10.66
N GLY A 53 8.20 -9.79 10.83
CA GLY A 53 8.84 -9.38 12.07
C GLY A 53 8.39 -7.99 12.54
N VAL A 54 8.25 -7.03 11.62
CA VAL A 54 7.66 -5.71 11.91
C VAL A 54 6.20 -5.83 12.31
N LEU A 55 5.38 -6.56 11.53
CA LEU A 55 3.95 -6.71 11.82
C LEU A 55 3.68 -7.38 13.16
N LYS A 56 4.54 -8.32 13.56
CA LYS A 56 4.48 -9.03 14.84
C LYS A 56 4.70 -8.11 16.03
N GLN A 57 5.67 -7.21 15.95
CA GLN A 57 5.91 -6.20 16.99
C GLN A 57 4.72 -5.26 17.14
N ASP A 58 4.07 -4.95 16.01
CA ASP A 58 3.02 -3.96 15.96
C ASP A 58 1.66 -4.51 16.44
N PHE A 59 1.10 -5.62 15.90
CA PHE A 59 -0.32 -5.99 16.22
C PHE A 59 -0.76 -7.47 16.10
N MET A 60 0.13 -8.46 15.92
CA MET A 60 -0.27 -9.80 15.43
C MET A 60 -1.31 -10.57 16.27
N ASN A 61 -1.41 -10.35 17.58
CA ASN A 61 -2.28 -11.16 18.46
C ASN A 61 -3.75 -10.69 18.53
N GLN A 62 -4.14 -9.64 17.81
CA GLN A 62 -5.46 -9.03 17.98
C GLN A 62 -6.19 -8.70 16.67
N ARG A 63 -5.64 -9.08 15.51
CA ARG A 63 -6.16 -8.63 14.21
C ARG A 63 -6.73 -9.79 13.41
N LYS A 64 -7.96 -9.62 12.94
CA LYS A 64 -8.68 -10.61 12.13
C LYS A 64 -8.71 -10.25 10.65
N HIS A 65 -8.56 -8.97 10.30
CA HIS A 65 -8.74 -8.48 8.94
C HIS A 65 -7.44 -7.94 8.38
N PHE A 66 -7.05 -8.45 7.22
CA PHE A 66 -5.86 -8.05 6.49
C PHE A 66 -6.23 -7.69 5.05
N TRP A 67 -5.60 -6.66 4.53
CA TRP A 67 -5.78 -6.19 3.16
C TRP A 67 -4.44 -6.02 2.47
N PHE A 68 -4.21 -6.81 1.43
CA PHE A 68 -2.98 -6.90 0.68
C PHE A 68 -3.20 -6.34 -0.73
N GLY A 69 -2.34 -5.42 -1.16
CA GLY A 69 -2.38 -4.81 -2.48
C GLY A 69 -1.15 -5.10 -3.31
N ILE A 70 -1.28 -5.85 -4.41
CA ILE A 70 -0.18 -6.05 -5.37
C ILE A 70 -0.25 -5.06 -6.52
N GLU A 71 0.90 -4.73 -7.10
CA GLU A 71 0.96 -4.22 -8.45
C GLU A 71 0.89 -5.42 -9.43
N PRO A 72 -0.14 -5.49 -10.31
CA PRO A 72 -0.31 -6.60 -11.23
C PRO A 72 0.95 -6.83 -12.09
N GLY A 73 1.27 -8.05 -12.46
CA GLY A 73 2.38 -8.32 -13.38
C GLY A 73 3.79 -8.00 -12.86
N ILE A 74 3.96 -7.58 -11.61
CA ILE A 74 5.27 -7.45 -10.97
C ILE A 74 5.68 -8.79 -10.37
N PRO A 75 6.77 -9.42 -10.87
CA PRO A 75 7.21 -10.72 -10.36
C PRO A 75 7.52 -10.67 -8.86
N GLY A 76 7.25 -11.76 -8.15
CA GLY A 76 7.63 -11.93 -6.74
C GLY A 76 6.66 -11.33 -5.72
N GLN A 77 5.90 -10.28 -6.04
CA GLN A 77 4.94 -9.69 -5.08
C GLN A 77 3.87 -10.70 -4.62
N LEU A 78 3.33 -11.49 -5.54
CA LEU A 78 2.38 -12.55 -5.19
C LEU A 78 2.99 -13.61 -4.27
N GLU A 79 4.25 -13.99 -4.52
CA GLU A 79 4.95 -14.94 -3.67
C GLU A 79 5.23 -14.39 -2.27
N ILE A 80 5.65 -13.13 -2.16
CA ILE A 80 5.84 -12.44 -0.87
C ILE A 80 4.54 -12.45 -0.08
N TYR A 81 3.39 -12.13 -0.71
CA TYR A 81 2.11 -12.19 0.00
C TYR A 81 1.74 -13.59 0.47
N ARG A 82 1.97 -14.62 -0.36
CA ARG A 82 1.74 -16.01 0.05
C ARG A 82 2.60 -16.40 1.26
N LEU A 83 3.86 -15.97 1.28
CA LEU A 83 4.76 -16.21 2.42
C LEU A 83 4.27 -15.47 3.67
N LEU A 84 3.86 -14.21 3.53
CA LEU A 84 3.24 -13.43 4.61
C LEU A 84 1.96 -14.07 5.13
N GLN A 85 1.09 -14.54 4.24
CA GLN A 85 -0.12 -15.29 4.60
C GLN A 85 0.25 -16.48 5.49
N LYS A 86 1.21 -17.32 5.06
CA LYS A 86 1.64 -18.48 5.84
C LYS A 86 2.18 -18.10 7.22
N HIS A 87 3.00 -17.06 7.30
CA HIS A 87 3.51 -16.58 8.59
C HIS A 87 2.37 -16.11 9.49
N ILE A 88 1.42 -15.33 8.96
CA ILE A 88 0.26 -14.86 9.71
C ILE A 88 -0.59 -16.03 10.19
N GLU A 89 -0.89 -16.99 9.32
CA GLU A 89 -1.71 -18.15 9.67
C GLU A 89 -1.04 -19.05 10.72
N SER A 90 0.29 -19.13 10.73
CA SER A 90 1.04 -19.96 11.69
C SER A 90 0.89 -19.51 13.14
N GLU A 91 0.70 -18.20 13.39
CA GLU A 91 0.56 -17.64 14.74
C GLU A 91 -0.88 -17.19 15.05
N ASN A 92 -1.60 -16.72 14.04
CA ASN A 92 -2.96 -16.19 14.19
C ASN A 92 -4.03 -17.19 13.75
N GLY A 93 -3.68 -18.39 13.30
CA GLY A 93 -4.60 -19.38 12.73
C GLY A 93 -5.04 -19.04 11.29
N PRO A 94 -5.64 -20.01 10.57
CA PRO A 94 -5.95 -19.86 9.14
C PRO A 94 -6.94 -18.74 8.86
N PHE A 95 -6.84 -18.13 7.67
CA PHE A 95 -7.90 -17.27 7.16
C PHE A 95 -9.14 -18.10 6.82
N GLU A 96 -10.30 -17.63 7.26
CA GLU A 96 -11.59 -18.28 7.03
C GLU A 96 -12.20 -17.84 5.70
N MET A 97 -11.88 -16.62 5.25
CA MET A 97 -12.37 -16.04 4.00
C MET A 97 -11.25 -15.30 3.28
N ILE A 98 -11.15 -15.51 1.97
CA ILE A 98 -10.21 -14.82 1.09
C ILE A 98 -10.98 -14.15 -0.05
N TYR A 99 -10.84 -12.83 -0.16
CA TYR A 99 -11.36 -12.05 -1.28
C TYR A 99 -10.22 -11.73 -2.23
N VAL A 100 -10.42 -11.95 -3.52
CA VAL A 100 -9.41 -11.66 -4.55
C VAL A 100 -10.03 -10.80 -5.63
N ASP A 101 -9.39 -9.68 -5.91
CA ASP A 101 -9.82 -8.78 -6.97
C ASP A 101 -9.59 -9.38 -8.36
N ARG A 102 -10.64 -9.38 -9.18
CA ARG A 102 -10.60 -9.84 -10.57
C ARG A 102 -9.65 -9.02 -11.42
N GLU A 103 -9.42 -7.76 -11.08
CA GLU A 103 -8.54 -6.86 -11.83
C GLU A 103 -7.06 -7.28 -11.78
N LEU A 104 -6.69 -8.12 -10.80
CA LEU A 104 -5.36 -8.71 -10.73
C LEU A 104 -5.06 -9.66 -11.89
N LYS A 105 -6.11 -10.16 -12.58
CA LYS A 105 -6.01 -11.07 -13.74
C LYS A 105 -5.08 -12.27 -13.47
N LEU A 106 -5.12 -12.79 -12.25
CA LEU A 106 -4.30 -13.92 -11.82
C LEU A 106 -4.60 -15.16 -12.68
N LEU A 107 -3.54 -15.87 -13.05
CA LEU A 107 -3.62 -17.15 -13.73
C LEU A 107 -4.25 -18.21 -12.80
N PRO A 108 -4.85 -19.28 -13.33
CA PRO A 108 -5.43 -20.35 -12.52
C PRO A 108 -4.43 -20.95 -11.50
N GLU A 109 -3.17 -21.11 -11.89
CA GLU A 109 -2.09 -21.61 -11.04
C GLU A 109 -1.81 -20.63 -9.90
N GLU A 110 -1.85 -19.33 -10.17
CA GLU A 110 -1.67 -18.28 -9.16
C GLU A 110 -2.84 -18.23 -8.18
N LYS A 111 -4.08 -18.42 -8.65
CA LYS A 111 -5.26 -18.50 -7.79
C LYS A 111 -5.21 -19.72 -6.85
N SER A 112 -4.64 -20.83 -7.33
CA SER A 112 -4.47 -22.05 -6.53
C SER A 112 -3.55 -21.86 -5.32
N LEU A 113 -2.69 -20.82 -5.34
CA LEU A 113 -1.75 -20.52 -4.26
C LEU A 113 -2.43 -20.03 -2.98
N PHE A 114 -3.67 -19.54 -3.05
CA PHE A 114 -4.41 -19.03 -1.89
C PHE A 114 -5.15 -20.12 -1.09
N GLY A 115 -5.10 -21.36 -1.55
CA GLY A 115 -5.72 -22.51 -0.88
C GLY A 115 -7.24 -22.62 -1.08
N THR A 116 -7.86 -23.46 -0.25
CA THR A 116 -9.29 -23.85 -0.33
C THR A 116 -10.32 -22.93 0.36
N PRO A 117 -10.01 -21.83 1.09
CA PRO A 117 -11.07 -20.94 1.56
C PRO A 117 -11.93 -20.46 0.38
N THR A 118 -13.18 -20.09 0.65
CA THR A 118 -14.08 -19.56 -0.38
C THR A 118 -13.46 -18.31 -1.00
N VAL A 119 -12.73 -18.46 -2.11
CA VAL A 119 -12.18 -17.35 -2.88
C VAL A 119 -13.35 -16.62 -3.51
N ARG A 120 -13.65 -15.43 -2.98
CA ARG A 120 -14.67 -14.55 -3.55
C ARG A 120 -13.99 -13.56 -4.48
N GLU A 121 -14.30 -13.70 -5.76
CA GLU A 121 -13.83 -12.76 -6.76
C GLU A 121 -14.64 -11.46 -6.70
N ILE A 122 -13.94 -10.34 -6.53
CA ILE A 122 -14.55 -9.01 -6.43
C ILE A 122 -14.22 -8.20 -7.68
N LYS A 123 -15.19 -7.45 -8.22
CA LYS A 123 -14.97 -6.49 -9.30
C LYS A 123 -15.81 -5.25 -9.02
N GLU A 124 -15.14 -4.14 -8.71
CA GLU A 124 -15.70 -2.78 -8.59
C GLU A 124 -16.88 -2.58 -7.61
N ASP A 125 -17.48 -3.63 -7.03
CA ASP A 125 -18.49 -3.55 -5.96
C ASP A 125 -17.86 -3.59 -4.56
N TRP A 126 -17.09 -2.54 -4.26
CA TRP A 126 -16.49 -2.36 -2.94
C TRP A 126 -17.54 -2.23 -1.84
N SER A 127 -18.74 -1.75 -2.18
CA SER A 127 -19.85 -1.62 -1.23
C SER A 127 -20.35 -2.99 -0.76
N GLY A 128 -20.45 -3.96 -1.67
CA GLY A 128 -20.78 -5.35 -1.37
C GLY A 128 -19.69 -6.00 -0.52
N VAL A 129 -18.42 -5.80 -0.85
CA VAL A 129 -17.28 -6.30 -0.06
C VAL A 129 -17.34 -5.77 1.36
N VAL A 130 -17.58 -4.48 1.54
CA VAL A 130 -17.70 -3.87 2.88
C VAL A 130 -18.84 -4.49 3.69
N LYS A 131 -20.03 -4.64 3.10
CA LYS A 131 -21.17 -5.28 3.77
C LYS A 131 -20.86 -6.72 4.17
N ASP A 132 -20.20 -7.45 3.29
CA ASP A 132 -19.75 -8.81 3.52
C ASP A 132 -18.74 -8.88 4.68
N LEU A 133 -17.75 -7.98 4.71
CA LEU A 133 -16.78 -7.88 5.79
C LEU A 133 -17.46 -7.56 7.13
N GLN A 134 -18.49 -6.71 7.14
CA GLN A 134 -19.27 -6.40 8.34
C GLN A 134 -20.08 -7.59 8.84
N ALA A 135 -20.74 -8.30 7.93
CA ALA A 135 -21.52 -9.49 8.25
C ALA A 135 -20.65 -10.64 8.78
N ASN A 136 -19.33 -10.59 8.54
CA ASN A 136 -18.36 -11.62 8.93
C ASN A 136 -17.25 -11.02 9.81
N ALA A 137 -17.51 -9.94 10.55
CA ALA A 137 -16.48 -9.21 11.31
C ALA A 137 -15.80 -10.03 12.42
N ASP A 138 -16.40 -11.16 12.80
CA ASP A 138 -15.85 -12.12 13.75
C ASP A 138 -14.87 -13.12 13.11
N LYS A 139 -14.89 -13.26 11.79
CA LYS A 139 -14.02 -14.17 11.03
C LYS A 139 -12.67 -13.56 10.70
N LYS A 140 -11.67 -14.42 10.47
CA LYS A 140 -10.38 -14.00 9.90
C LYS A 140 -10.48 -13.86 8.40
N ILE A 141 -10.35 -12.63 7.91
CA ILE A 141 -10.54 -12.29 6.51
C ILE A 141 -9.27 -11.71 5.91
N LEU A 142 -8.90 -12.22 4.74
CA LEU A 142 -7.87 -11.68 3.89
C LEU A 142 -8.50 -11.11 2.63
N VAL A 143 -8.15 -9.88 2.26
CA VAL A 143 -8.55 -9.23 1.01
C VAL A 143 -7.30 -8.97 0.19
N ILE A 144 -7.30 -9.37 -1.08
CA ILE A 144 -6.16 -9.21 -2.00
C ILE A 144 -6.63 -8.42 -3.21
N THR A 145 -6.06 -7.24 -3.43
CA THR A 145 -6.48 -6.29 -4.48
C THR A 145 -5.29 -5.75 -5.26
N ALA A 146 -5.56 -4.94 -6.29
CA ALA A 146 -4.53 -4.06 -6.80
C ALA A 146 -4.09 -3.06 -5.71
N ALA A 147 -2.81 -2.69 -5.70
CA ALA A 147 -2.22 -1.80 -4.70
C ALA A 147 -2.95 -0.46 -4.61
N ILE A 148 -3.43 0.04 -5.75
CA ILE A 148 -4.25 1.25 -5.87
C ILE A 148 -5.57 1.20 -5.09
N TYR A 149 -6.10 0.03 -4.73
CA TYR A 149 -7.33 -0.11 -3.92
C TYR A 149 -7.05 -0.41 -2.44
N SER A 150 -5.77 -0.55 -2.10
CA SER A 150 -5.31 -0.91 -0.77
C SER A 150 -4.55 0.21 -0.08
N THR A 151 -4.34 1.37 -0.69
CA THR A 151 -3.47 2.40 -0.10
C THR A 151 -4.24 3.50 0.62
N ASN A 152 -3.84 3.81 1.85
CA ASN A 152 -4.39 4.93 2.62
C ASN A 152 -3.85 6.31 2.20
N LEU A 153 -2.91 6.33 1.24
CA LEU A 153 -2.31 7.54 0.70
C LEU A 153 -3.26 8.25 -0.30
N ILE A 154 -4.23 7.52 -0.83
CA ILE A 154 -5.31 8.08 -1.67
C ILE A 154 -6.56 8.22 -0.79
N GLY A 155 -7.04 9.45 -0.59
CA GLY A 155 -8.17 9.74 0.31
C GLY A 155 -9.49 9.11 -0.13
N GLU A 156 -9.70 8.98 -1.44
CA GLU A 156 -10.91 8.45 -2.07
C GLU A 156 -10.89 6.93 -2.31
N ASN A 157 -9.81 6.27 -1.90
CA ASN A 157 -9.60 4.84 -2.08
C ASN A 157 -10.67 4.01 -1.34
N PRO A 158 -11.19 2.89 -1.91
CA PRO A 158 -12.01 1.91 -1.20
C PRO A 158 -11.60 1.63 0.25
N ILE A 159 -10.30 1.41 0.52
CA ILE A 159 -9.82 1.17 1.89
C ILE A 159 -10.02 2.38 2.81
N SER A 160 -9.71 3.58 2.32
CA SER A 160 -9.86 4.84 3.05
C SER A 160 -11.33 5.12 3.37
N LYS A 161 -12.22 4.85 2.40
CA LYS A 161 -13.67 5.00 2.57
C LYS A 161 -14.20 4.02 3.60
N MET A 162 -13.80 2.76 3.53
CA MET A 162 -14.22 1.73 4.49
C MET A 162 -13.79 2.05 5.91
N LYS A 163 -12.51 2.39 6.14
CA LYS A 163 -11.98 2.70 7.48
C LYS A 163 -12.74 3.86 8.13
N LYS A 164 -13.10 4.88 7.34
CA LYS A 164 -13.88 6.04 7.82
C LYS A 164 -15.35 5.71 8.15
N SER A 165 -15.97 4.77 7.43
CA SER A 165 -17.44 4.61 7.47
C SER A 165 -17.93 3.34 8.18
N ASN A 166 -17.11 2.31 8.37
CA ASN A 166 -17.64 0.96 8.62
C ASN A 166 -17.07 0.22 9.84
N ALA A 167 -16.32 0.88 10.74
CA ALA A 167 -15.71 0.30 11.95
C ALA A 167 -14.75 -0.89 11.72
N ILE A 168 -14.50 -1.28 10.47
CA ILE A 168 -13.52 -2.28 10.08
C ILE A 168 -12.23 -1.55 9.76
N ASP A 169 -11.19 -1.85 10.55
CA ASP A 169 -9.88 -1.24 10.42
C ASP A 169 -8.81 -2.34 10.25
N PRO A 170 -8.68 -2.88 9.01
CA PRO A 170 -7.77 -3.97 8.72
C PRO A 170 -6.33 -3.48 8.73
N VAL A 171 -5.41 -4.43 8.93
CA VAL A 171 -4.00 -4.19 8.63
C VAL A 171 -3.83 -4.17 7.12
N THR A 172 -3.22 -3.12 6.61
CA THR A 172 -3.17 -2.84 5.19
C THR A 172 -1.73 -2.80 4.71
N LEU A 173 -1.40 -3.65 3.74
CA LEU A 173 -0.08 -3.74 3.12
C LEU A 173 -0.24 -3.43 1.63
N SER A 174 0.30 -2.30 1.16
CA SER A 174 0.31 -1.94 -0.27
C SER A 174 1.72 -2.10 -0.84
N MET A 175 1.89 -3.04 -1.77
CA MET A 175 3.13 -3.24 -2.49
C MET A 175 3.19 -2.43 -3.79
N GLY A 176 4.31 -1.77 -4.02
CA GLY A 176 4.63 -1.06 -5.25
C GLY A 176 5.97 -1.50 -5.80
N TYR A 177 6.15 -1.38 -7.12
CA TYR A 177 7.43 -1.69 -7.74
C TYR A 177 8.50 -0.64 -7.41
N PHE A 178 9.64 -1.11 -6.93
CA PHE A 178 10.81 -0.27 -6.67
C PHE A 178 11.61 -0.08 -7.97
N ALA A 179 11.39 1.04 -8.67
CA ALA A 179 12.17 1.38 -9.86
C ALA A 179 13.56 1.94 -9.51
N SER A 180 14.61 1.17 -9.76
CA SER A 180 16.01 1.52 -9.46
C SER A 180 16.58 2.60 -10.39
N ASN A 181 15.99 2.77 -11.57
CA ASN A 181 16.41 3.73 -12.59
C ASN A 181 15.21 4.28 -13.38
N THR A 182 15.45 5.30 -14.21
CA THR A 182 14.41 5.96 -15.01
C THR A 182 13.74 5.02 -16.01
N GLU A 183 14.47 4.07 -16.60
CA GLU A 183 13.92 3.13 -17.57
C GLU A 183 12.90 2.19 -16.93
N GLU A 184 13.22 1.66 -15.75
CA GLU A 184 12.31 0.88 -14.91
C GLU A 184 11.09 1.70 -14.49
N GLU A 185 11.28 2.98 -14.16
CA GLU A 185 10.22 3.90 -13.74
C GLU A 185 9.12 4.06 -14.80
N ASN A 186 9.51 4.06 -16.08
CA ASN A 186 8.58 4.16 -17.21
C ASN A 186 7.78 2.88 -17.44
N LYS A 187 8.20 1.76 -16.84
CA LYS A 187 7.53 0.45 -16.93
C LYS A 187 6.52 0.24 -15.80
N ASN A 188 6.47 1.13 -14.81
CA ASN A 188 5.47 1.07 -13.74
C ASN A 188 4.05 1.13 -14.31
N ILE A 189 3.17 0.31 -13.75
CA ILE A 189 1.76 0.26 -14.17
C ILE A 189 1.05 1.52 -13.69
N PHE A 190 1.32 1.92 -12.45
CA PHE A 190 0.77 3.14 -11.88
C PHE A 190 1.72 4.31 -12.16
N ARG A 191 1.50 5.00 -13.28
CA ARG A 191 2.33 6.13 -13.70
C ARG A 191 2.13 7.33 -12.77
N CYS A 192 3.21 8.00 -12.42
CA CYS A 192 3.15 9.31 -11.80
C CYS A 192 2.85 10.39 -12.86
N ALA A 193 1.58 10.69 -13.06
CA ALA A 193 1.11 11.81 -13.87
C ALA A 193 0.70 13.00 -12.98
N THR A 194 0.97 14.22 -13.45
CA THR A 194 0.65 15.46 -12.71
C THR A 194 -0.82 15.84 -12.75
N ASP A 195 -1.57 15.24 -13.68
CA ASP A 195 -2.90 15.70 -14.09
C ASP A 195 -4.03 14.99 -13.30
N ASP A 196 -3.71 13.89 -12.60
CA ASP A 196 -4.62 13.14 -11.73
C ASP A 196 -3.95 12.76 -10.40
N ARG A 197 -3.67 13.77 -9.56
CA ARG A 197 -2.96 13.58 -8.28
C ARG A 197 -3.79 12.86 -7.22
N GLU A 198 -5.11 12.86 -7.35
CA GLU A 198 -6.05 12.30 -6.36
C GLU A 198 -6.54 10.89 -6.73
N GLY A 199 -6.34 10.45 -7.97
CA GLY A 199 -6.63 9.10 -8.44
C GLY A 199 -5.41 8.18 -8.48
N VAL A 200 -5.35 7.32 -9.50
CA VAL A 200 -4.32 6.27 -9.66
C VAL A 200 -2.90 6.86 -9.67
N SER A 201 -2.75 8.08 -10.20
CA SER A 201 -1.44 8.73 -10.28
C SER A 201 -0.90 9.18 -8.92
N GLY A 202 -1.77 9.37 -7.91
CA GLY A 202 -1.35 9.67 -6.55
C GLY A 202 -0.49 8.56 -5.95
N TRP A 203 -0.93 7.31 -6.04
CA TRP A 203 -0.13 6.14 -5.62
C TRP A 203 1.16 6.03 -6.43
N GLY A 204 1.05 6.12 -7.77
CA GLY A 204 2.21 6.08 -8.66
C GLY A 204 3.27 7.12 -8.30
N CYS A 205 2.87 8.35 -8.00
CA CYS A 205 3.77 9.42 -7.59
C CYS A 205 4.43 9.17 -6.24
N VAL A 206 3.71 8.61 -5.26
CA VAL A 206 4.33 8.30 -3.97
C VAL A 206 5.39 7.20 -4.13
N VAL A 207 5.06 6.11 -4.83
CA VAL A 207 6.00 5.01 -5.12
C VAL A 207 7.25 5.54 -5.85
N VAL A 208 7.04 6.30 -6.93
CA VAL A 208 8.11 6.87 -7.75
C VAL A 208 8.99 7.83 -6.96
N ASN A 209 8.40 8.78 -6.23
CA ASN A 209 9.17 9.75 -5.46
C ASN A 209 9.95 9.08 -4.33
N LYS A 210 9.37 8.08 -3.66
CA LYS A 210 10.08 7.29 -2.65
C LYS A 210 11.24 6.53 -3.28
N ALA A 211 11.03 5.85 -4.41
CA ALA A 211 12.09 5.17 -5.13
C ALA A 211 13.23 6.14 -5.49
N ARG A 212 12.91 7.31 -6.09
CA ARG A 212 13.87 8.37 -6.43
C ARG A 212 14.73 8.83 -5.26
N GLY A 213 14.13 9.00 -4.08
CA GLY A 213 14.86 9.36 -2.86
C GLY A 213 15.91 8.34 -2.42
N HIS A 214 15.78 7.08 -2.88
CA HIS A 214 16.66 5.98 -2.55
C HIS A 214 17.59 5.54 -3.69
N ARG A 215 17.33 5.92 -4.95
CA ARG A 215 18.11 5.50 -6.13
C ARG A 215 19.61 5.64 -5.98
N ARG A 216 20.07 6.80 -5.48
CA ARG A 216 21.51 7.08 -5.33
C ARG A 216 22.20 6.21 -4.27
N LYS A 217 21.42 5.57 -3.39
CA LYS A 217 21.92 4.69 -2.32
C LYS A 217 21.96 3.23 -2.77
N ILE A 218 21.54 2.93 -4.00
CA ILE A 218 21.48 1.57 -4.52
C ILE A 218 22.78 1.21 -5.21
N ASP A 219 23.36 0.12 -4.73
CA ASP A 219 24.39 -0.62 -5.42
C ASP A 219 23.78 -1.53 -6.50
N ILE A 220 23.88 -1.09 -7.76
CA ILE A 220 23.36 -1.82 -8.92
C ILE A 220 24.06 -3.17 -9.11
N THR A 221 25.31 -3.32 -8.63
CA THR A 221 26.08 -4.57 -8.77
C THR A 221 25.51 -5.71 -7.92
N LYS A 222 24.71 -5.38 -6.89
CA LYS A 222 24.07 -6.36 -6.00
C LYS A 222 22.74 -6.90 -6.52
N ILE A 223 22.10 -6.16 -7.44
CA ILE A 223 20.74 -6.44 -7.92
C ILE A 223 20.71 -6.90 -9.37
N ASN A 224 21.82 -6.70 -10.10
CA ASN A 224 22.00 -7.17 -11.45
C ASN A 224 22.94 -8.38 -11.46
N PRO A 225 22.74 -9.34 -12.39
CA PRO A 225 23.59 -10.52 -12.50
C PRO A 225 25.10 -10.17 -12.47
N PRO A 226 25.93 -10.95 -11.75
CA PRO A 226 25.63 -12.27 -11.19
C PRO A 226 24.95 -12.27 -9.81
N SER A 227 24.80 -11.11 -9.16
CA SER A 227 24.11 -10.99 -7.88
C SER A 227 22.65 -10.61 -8.12
N SER A 228 21.71 -11.49 -7.74
CA SER A 228 20.28 -11.27 -7.95
C SER A 228 19.57 -11.00 -6.62
N LEU A 229 20.13 -10.10 -5.79
CA LEU A 229 19.49 -9.72 -4.53
C LEU A 229 18.25 -8.85 -4.79
N ILE A 230 17.21 -9.11 -4.01
CA ILE A 230 15.95 -8.38 -4.05
C ILE A 230 16.12 -7.09 -3.25
N THR A 231 15.77 -5.96 -3.84
CA THR A 231 15.79 -4.68 -3.12
C THR A 231 14.42 -4.42 -2.54
N GLY A 232 14.36 -4.12 -1.24
CA GLY A 232 13.10 -3.87 -0.55
C GLY A 232 13.20 -2.78 0.50
N LEU A 233 12.08 -2.12 0.77
CA LEU A 233 11.85 -1.26 1.93
C LEU A 233 10.39 -1.31 2.36
N MET A 234 10.12 -0.88 3.58
CA MET A 234 8.78 -0.80 4.15
C MET A 234 8.67 0.45 5.02
N ASP A 235 7.65 1.25 4.75
CA ASP A 235 7.26 2.38 5.59
C ASP A 235 5.87 2.16 6.18
N LYS A 236 5.65 2.67 7.38
CA LYS A 236 4.34 2.83 7.98
C LYS A 236 3.74 4.16 7.53
N THR A 237 2.57 4.11 6.88
CA THR A 237 1.88 5.27 6.29
C THR A 237 0.60 5.64 7.05
N GLY A 238 0.31 4.94 8.14
CA GLY A 238 -0.80 5.14 9.06
C GLY A 238 -0.72 4.13 10.20
N ASP A 239 -1.62 4.19 11.18
CA ASP A 239 -1.54 3.35 12.38
C ASP A 239 -1.42 1.85 12.08
N LYS A 240 -2.08 1.39 11.01
CA LYS A 240 -2.11 0.00 10.53
C LYS A 240 -1.86 -0.12 9.03
N ASP A 241 -1.34 0.94 8.42
CA ASP A 241 -1.12 1.03 6.98
C ASP A 241 0.36 1.01 6.68
N TYR A 242 0.76 0.21 5.70
CA TYR A 242 2.14 0.06 5.30
C TYR A 242 2.28 0.11 3.79
N MET A 243 3.27 0.87 3.35
CA MET A 243 3.76 0.86 1.98
C MET A 243 5.03 0.03 1.93
N ILE A 244 5.05 -0.94 1.03
CA ILE A 244 6.21 -1.81 0.78
C ILE A 244 6.65 -1.58 -0.66
N LEU A 245 7.93 -1.30 -0.88
CA LEU A 245 8.48 -1.22 -2.23
C LEU A 245 9.43 -2.38 -2.45
N VAL A 246 9.26 -3.09 -3.56
CA VAL A 246 10.08 -4.26 -3.93
C VAL A 246 10.41 -4.24 -5.42
N ARG A 247 11.65 -4.61 -5.76
CA ARG A 247 12.13 -4.77 -7.14
C ARG A 247 12.21 -6.23 -7.54
#